data_AF-A0A194VE35-F1
#
_entry.id   AF-A0A194VE35-F1
#
_cell.length_a   1.000
_cell.length_b   1.000
_cell.length_c   1.000
_cell.angle_alpha   90.00
_cell.angle_beta   90.00
_cell.angle_gamma   90.00
#
_symmetry.space_group_name_H-M   'P 1'
#
loop_
_entity.id
_entity.type
_entity.pdbx_description
1 polymer ?
#
loop_
_entity_poly.entity_id
_entity_poly.type
_entity_poly.pdbx_seq_one_letter_code
_entity_poly.pdbx_strand_id
1 'polypeptide(L)'
;MATDLTSTCSEVEAFFKRCNLPLAIRDRCWALVRELFPGTTIEEVKSQGYCSYTLFVGKDTIVQFRPPVHRLEIRLTKAVQDVYGSLAPWTELLGILPDPRYNTSKYAQNRADCRAPIDEAIAIDDSEGCEPGTSLYVYSLTIIPGISLAELLASSRHCPISQNRLRQQRETLVGQFARFIATGWKSARPASDPIVSSLCGKVGGSIQWRLEEMRAHLPQRFQPDVMECLDRLDEIESLPWTLTHGDVVPANMMVRPPRDRSGVLMVTGFIDWAEAEYLPFCVGLYGLEELLGETGMDGRFAYYVEADGLREYFWSRLAAEIPGIDIRPGTLFRETLEAAHSLGILLWHGIAFDNGRLDRVVEEGKDDEELWRLDIFFSRTKKVVDIGIAPCLKRRH
;
A
#
# COMPACT_ATOMS: atom_id res chain seq x y z
N MET A 1 -5.30 32.27 -9.60
CA MET A 1 -6.72 32.69 -9.55
C MET A 1 -7.43 31.75 -8.59
N ALA A 2 -8.39 32.26 -7.82
CA ALA A 2 -8.99 31.60 -6.67
C ALA A 2 -9.72 30.29 -7.02
N THR A 3 -9.32 29.21 -6.38
CA THR A 3 -9.98 27.89 -6.23
C THR A 3 -9.20 27.18 -5.10
N ASP A 4 -9.75 26.67 -4.01
CA ASP A 4 -11.16 26.50 -3.65
C ASP A 4 -11.22 26.19 -2.13
N LEU A 5 -11.68 27.14 -1.30
CA LEU A 5 -11.97 26.88 0.12
C LEU A 5 -13.17 25.92 0.30
N THR A 6 -13.90 25.64 -0.79
CA THR A 6 -15.01 24.69 -0.87
C THR A 6 -14.58 23.23 -1.00
N SER A 7 -13.37 22.95 -1.51
CA SER A 7 -12.87 21.56 -1.66
C SER A 7 -12.60 20.90 -0.30
N THR A 8 -11.90 21.61 0.60
CA THR A 8 -11.46 21.03 1.89
C THR A 8 -12.62 20.84 2.86
N CYS A 9 -13.62 21.75 2.85
CA CYS A 9 -14.80 21.63 3.71
C CYS A 9 -15.64 20.40 3.33
N SER A 10 -15.70 20.07 2.02
CA SER A 10 -16.48 18.94 1.53
C SER A 10 -15.89 17.58 1.95
N GLU A 11 -14.57 17.45 1.99
CA GLU A 11 -13.90 16.20 2.36
C GLU A 11 -14.00 15.92 3.88
N VAL A 12 -13.86 16.97 4.70
CA VAL A 12 -14.05 16.88 6.16
C VAL A 12 -15.49 16.45 6.47
N GLU A 13 -16.48 17.12 5.86
CA GLU A 13 -17.88 16.74 6.03
C GLU A 13 -18.16 15.32 5.54
N ALA A 14 -17.55 14.92 4.42
CA ALA A 14 -17.68 13.58 3.86
C ALA A 14 -17.16 12.51 4.84
N PHE A 15 -16.06 12.75 5.55
CA PHE A 15 -15.55 11.83 6.57
C PHE A 15 -16.56 11.63 7.70
N PHE A 16 -17.02 12.71 8.35
CA PHE A 16 -17.94 12.60 9.47
C PHE A 16 -19.28 12.00 9.04
N LYS A 17 -19.79 12.39 7.87
CA LYS A 17 -21.01 11.82 7.29
C LYS A 17 -20.87 10.32 7.05
N ARG A 18 -19.76 9.87 6.45
CA ARG A 18 -19.48 8.44 6.20
C ARG A 18 -19.39 7.64 7.50
N CYS A 19 -18.80 8.21 8.54
CA CYS A 19 -18.73 7.59 9.87
C CYS A 19 -20.05 7.69 10.66
N ASN A 20 -21.12 8.25 10.07
CA ASN A 20 -22.38 8.52 10.75
C ASN A 20 -22.24 9.38 12.02
N LEU A 21 -21.27 10.31 12.03
CA LEU A 21 -20.96 11.20 13.15
C LEU A 21 -21.47 12.63 12.85
N PRO A 22 -22.02 13.34 13.85
CA PRO A 22 -22.39 14.74 13.67
C PRO A 22 -21.14 15.60 13.48
N LEU A 23 -21.22 16.64 12.64
CA LEU A 23 -20.06 17.53 12.38
C LEU A 23 -19.53 18.22 13.65
N ALA A 24 -20.36 18.36 14.70
CA ALA A 24 -19.96 18.85 16.02
C ALA A 24 -18.85 18.01 16.69
N ILE A 25 -18.61 16.77 16.25
CA ILE A 25 -17.46 15.96 16.71
C ILE A 25 -16.14 16.61 16.31
N ARG A 26 -16.09 17.33 15.18
CA ARG A 26 -14.90 18.05 14.74
C ARG A 26 -14.37 18.98 15.83
N ASP A 27 -15.24 19.76 16.46
CA ASP A 27 -14.83 20.68 17.54
C ASP A 27 -14.25 19.94 18.74
N ARG A 28 -14.75 18.72 19.01
CA ARG A 28 -14.20 17.85 20.07
C ARG A 28 -12.84 17.27 19.69
N CYS A 29 -12.64 16.90 18.43
CA CYS A 29 -11.32 16.50 17.93
C CYS A 29 -10.31 17.64 18.16
N TRP A 30 -10.65 18.86 17.76
CA TRP A 30 -9.79 20.04 17.97
C TRP A 30 -9.54 20.33 19.45
N ALA A 31 -10.57 20.25 20.30
CA ALA A 31 -10.41 20.46 21.74
C ALA A 31 -9.45 19.44 22.37
N LEU A 32 -9.59 18.17 22.01
CA LEU A 32 -8.71 17.11 22.48
C LEU A 32 -7.25 17.34 22.04
N VAL A 33 -7.01 17.67 20.77
CA VAL A 33 -5.63 17.94 20.30
C VAL A 33 -5.02 19.15 21.00
N ARG A 34 -5.80 20.21 21.25
CA ARG A 34 -5.33 21.38 22.01
C ARG A 34 -4.97 21.04 23.46
N GLU A 35 -5.68 20.10 24.08
CA GLU A 35 -5.40 19.62 25.42
C GLU A 35 -4.13 18.75 25.45
N LEU A 36 -3.99 17.83 24.49
CA LEU A 36 -2.84 16.91 24.40
C LEU A 36 -1.55 17.61 23.99
N PHE A 37 -1.63 18.70 23.20
CA PHE A 37 -0.47 19.40 22.65
C PHE A 37 -0.54 20.92 22.93
N PRO A 38 -0.47 21.33 24.22
CA PRO A 38 -0.64 22.73 24.60
C PRO A 38 0.46 23.63 24.00
N GLY A 39 0.07 24.79 23.48
CA GLY A 39 1.00 25.78 22.92
C GLY A 39 1.54 25.45 21.52
N THR A 40 1.07 24.37 20.89
CA THR A 40 1.51 23.97 19.54
C THR A 40 0.53 24.48 18.48
N THR A 41 1.04 24.87 17.31
CA THR A 41 0.19 25.20 16.16
C THR A 41 -0.55 23.96 15.68
N ILE A 42 -1.86 24.06 15.51
CA ILE A 42 -2.71 22.98 15.00
C ILE A 42 -3.37 23.46 13.71
N GLU A 43 -3.24 22.67 12.66
CA GLU A 43 -3.81 22.95 11.35
C GLU A 43 -4.53 21.72 10.81
N GLU A 44 -5.64 21.91 10.12
CA GLU A 44 -6.32 20.81 9.43
C GLU A 44 -5.56 20.45 8.17
N VAL A 45 -5.36 19.15 7.91
CA VAL A 45 -4.74 18.71 6.65
C VAL A 45 -5.68 19.10 5.50
N LYS A 46 -5.11 19.71 4.46
CA LYS A 46 -5.90 20.25 3.34
C LYS A 46 -6.71 19.18 2.60
N SER A 47 -6.10 18.02 2.35
CA SER A 47 -6.78 16.87 1.76
C SER A 47 -6.92 15.78 2.81
N GLN A 48 -8.16 15.46 3.16
CA GLN A 48 -8.45 14.47 4.20
C GLN A 48 -8.50 13.08 3.59
N GLY A 49 -7.93 12.11 4.31
CA GLY A 49 -7.98 10.71 3.89
C GLY A 49 -9.38 10.10 4.03
N TYR A 50 -9.61 8.99 3.33
CA TYR A 50 -10.85 8.23 3.48
C TYR A 50 -11.00 7.62 4.89
N CYS A 51 -9.91 7.10 5.43
CA CYS A 51 -9.94 6.29 6.65
C CYS A 51 -9.83 7.10 7.95
N SER A 52 -9.53 8.40 7.88
CA SER A 52 -9.21 9.20 9.07
C SER A 52 -9.52 10.68 8.89
N TYR A 53 -9.85 11.33 10.00
CA TYR A 53 -9.77 12.78 10.13
C TYR A 53 -8.41 13.16 10.71
N THR A 54 -7.65 14.01 10.03
CA THR A 54 -6.24 14.29 10.34
C THR A 54 -5.98 15.77 10.60
N LEU A 55 -5.22 16.05 11.66
CA LEU A 55 -4.72 17.36 12.03
C LEU A 55 -3.18 17.36 12.06
N PHE A 56 -2.55 18.39 11.52
CA PHE A 56 -1.15 18.70 11.79
C PHE A 56 -1.00 19.30 13.19
N VAL A 57 0.04 18.86 13.88
CA VAL A 57 0.44 19.35 15.20
C VAL A 57 1.91 19.73 15.13
N GLY A 58 2.19 21.02 15.08
CA GLY A 58 3.55 21.54 14.94
C GLY A 58 4.11 21.24 13.54
N LYS A 59 5.37 20.76 13.48
CA LYS A 59 6.08 20.55 12.21
C LYS A 59 6.39 19.09 11.91
N ASP A 60 6.20 18.21 12.88
CA ASP A 60 6.70 16.84 12.86
C ASP A 60 5.65 15.80 13.25
N THR A 61 4.45 16.22 13.66
CA THR A 61 3.42 15.31 14.17
C THR A 61 2.10 15.54 13.45
N ILE A 62 1.38 14.45 13.16
CA ILE A 62 -0.05 14.46 12.85
C ILE A 62 -0.82 13.72 13.93
N VAL A 63 -2.08 14.13 14.12
CA VAL A 63 -3.04 13.38 14.91
C VAL A 63 -4.15 12.89 14.00
N GLN A 64 -4.39 11.58 14.01
CA GLN A 64 -5.44 10.92 13.23
C GLN A 64 -6.55 10.41 14.13
N PHE A 65 -7.79 10.67 13.73
CA PHE A 65 -9.00 10.14 14.33
C PHE A 65 -9.59 9.10 13.39
N ARG A 66 -9.58 7.83 13.80
CA ARG A 66 -10.00 6.70 12.96
C ARG A 66 -11.21 5.99 13.60
N PRO A 67 -12.27 5.67 12.83
CA PRO A 67 -13.33 4.79 13.33
C PRO A 67 -12.80 3.37 13.54
N PRO A 68 -13.49 2.51 14.31
CA PRO A 68 -13.00 1.18 14.65
C PRO A 68 -12.64 0.30 13.44
N VAL A 69 -13.43 0.39 12.36
CA VAL A 69 -13.22 -0.30 11.08
C VAL A 69 -11.87 0.06 10.41
N HIS A 70 -11.33 1.25 10.70
CA HIS A 70 -10.06 1.72 10.15
C HIS A 70 -8.99 1.86 11.24
N ARG A 71 -9.11 1.15 12.36
CA ARG A 71 -8.13 1.19 13.45
C ARG A 71 -6.74 0.77 12.97
N LEU A 72 -5.71 1.45 13.47
CA LEU A 72 -4.32 1.01 13.30
C LEU A 72 -3.96 0.02 14.40
N GLU A 73 -3.33 -1.08 14.02
CA GLU A 73 -2.80 -2.05 14.97
C GLU A 73 -1.41 -1.62 15.45
N ILE A 74 -1.30 -1.27 16.74
CA ILE A 74 -0.06 -0.67 17.28
C ILE A 74 1.14 -1.62 17.26
N ARG A 75 0.92 -2.94 17.42
CA ARG A 75 2.02 -3.92 17.33
C ARG A 75 2.56 -3.99 15.91
N LEU A 76 1.70 -3.99 14.91
CA LEU A 76 2.06 -3.92 13.50
C LEU A 76 2.80 -2.62 13.17
N THR A 77 2.29 -1.45 13.56
CA THR A 77 2.98 -0.17 13.28
C THR A 77 4.36 -0.11 13.93
N LYS A 78 4.52 -0.73 15.11
CA LYS A 78 5.84 -0.88 15.75
C LYS A 78 6.75 -1.84 14.98
N ALA A 79 6.25 -2.99 14.56
CA ALA A 79 7.02 -3.93 13.73
C ALA A 79 7.46 -3.29 12.41
N VAL A 80 6.59 -2.51 11.77
CA VAL A 80 6.91 -1.70 10.60
C VAL A 80 8.04 -0.73 10.91
N GLN A 81 7.97 0.01 12.02
CA GLN A 81 9.03 0.95 12.42
C GLN A 81 10.36 0.24 12.71
N ASP A 82 10.31 -0.95 13.33
CA ASP A 82 11.50 -1.75 13.65
C ASP A 82 12.19 -2.27 12.38
N VAL A 83 11.42 -2.64 11.35
CA VAL A 83 11.94 -3.13 10.06
C VAL A 83 12.41 -1.98 9.15
N TYR A 84 11.56 -0.97 8.97
CA TYR A 84 11.74 0.08 7.96
C TYR A 84 12.35 1.37 8.49
N GLY A 85 12.50 1.51 9.81
CA GLY A 85 13.09 2.68 10.44
C GLY A 85 12.39 3.96 10.01
N SER A 86 13.17 4.98 9.64
CA SER A 86 12.63 6.29 9.25
C SER A 86 11.80 6.30 7.95
N LEU A 87 11.70 5.17 7.23
CA LEU A 87 10.83 5.05 6.06
C LEU A 87 9.36 4.83 6.46
N ALA A 88 9.07 4.60 7.74
CA ALA A 88 7.72 4.49 8.26
C ALA A 88 7.48 5.50 9.40
N PRO A 89 6.22 5.88 9.64
CA PRO A 89 5.89 6.80 10.72
C PRO A 89 5.87 6.05 12.06
N TRP A 90 6.54 6.63 13.06
CA TRP A 90 6.31 6.21 14.44
C TRP A 90 4.87 6.54 14.83
N THR A 91 4.17 5.58 15.41
CA THR A 91 2.73 5.66 15.69
C THR A 91 2.45 5.30 17.15
N GLU A 92 1.62 6.10 17.82
CA GLU A 92 1.17 5.87 19.18
C GLU A 92 -0.34 6.08 19.31
N LEU A 93 -0.99 5.23 20.11
CA LEU A 93 -2.40 5.40 20.48
C LEU A 93 -2.50 6.35 21.68
N LEU A 94 -3.07 7.53 21.46
CA LEU A 94 -3.29 8.54 22.50
C LEU A 94 -4.55 8.25 23.33
N GLY A 95 -5.54 7.57 22.74
CA GLY A 95 -6.78 7.21 23.43
C GLY A 95 -7.96 7.05 22.49
N ILE A 96 -9.17 7.18 23.06
CA ILE A 96 -10.44 7.02 22.36
C ILE A 96 -11.32 8.24 22.66
N LEU A 97 -11.80 8.91 21.62
CA LEU A 97 -12.78 10.00 21.70
C LEU A 97 -14.20 9.43 21.56
N PRO A 98 -15.01 9.38 22.63
CA PRO A 98 -16.32 8.74 22.59
C PRO A 98 -17.37 9.56 21.85
N ASP A 99 -18.32 8.91 21.18
CA ASP A 99 -19.51 9.56 20.60
C ASP A 99 -20.40 10.12 21.73
N PRO A 100 -20.72 11.43 21.73
CA PRO A 100 -21.49 12.05 22.81
C PRO A 100 -22.96 11.60 22.84
N ARG A 101 -23.48 11.00 21.77
CA ARG A 101 -24.82 10.40 21.74
C ARG A 101 -24.88 9.12 22.56
N TYR A 102 -23.74 8.49 22.84
CA TYR A 102 -23.62 7.23 23.55
C TYR A 102 -22.88 7.44 24.86
N ASN A 103 -23.66 7.71 25.91
CA ASN A 103 -23.15 7.95 27.26
C ASN A 103 -22.62 6.62 27.84
N THR A 104 -21.30 6.47 27.97
CA THR A 104 -20.65 5.28 28.56
C THR A 104 -20.74 5.28 30.09
N SER A 105 -21.95 5.43 30.66
CA SER A 105 -22.14 5.33 32.11
C SER A 105 -21.98 3.92 32.67
N LYS A 106 -21.63 2.92 31.84
CA LYS A 106 -21.24 1.57 32.28
C LYS A 106 -19.74 1.26 32.21
N TYR A 107 -18.94 2.05 31.48
CA TYR A 107 -17.48 1.84 31.37
C TYR A 107 -16.65 2.87 32.16
N ALA A 108 -17.27 3.96 32.62
CA ALA A 108 -16.58 5.05 33.32
C ALA A 108 -16.16 4.75 34.77
N GLN A 109 -16.39 3.52 35.28
CA GLN A 109 -16.05 3.16 36.67
C GLN A 109 -14.65 2.54 36.85
N ASN A 110 -13.91 2.24 35.78
CA ASN A 110 -12.51 1.81 35.87
C ASN A 110 -11.54 2.89 35.37
N ARG A 111 -11.55 4.04 36.04
CA ARG A 111 -10.58 5.13 35.82
C ARG A 111 -9.19 4.85 36.42
N ALA A 112 -8.86 3.58 36.68
CA ALA A 112 -7.58 3.16 37.26
C ALA A 112 -6.82 2.08 36.44
N ASP A 113 -7.42 1.50 35.40
CA ASP A 113 -6.80 0.43 34.60
C ASP A 113 -7.03 0.64 33.08
N CYS A 114 -6.75 1.83 32.56
CA CYS A 114 -6.70 2.05 31.11
C CYS A 114 -5.38 1.55 30.52
N ARG A 115 -5.04 0.28 30.76
CA ARG A 115 -4.23 -0.48 29.80
C ARG A 115 -5.23 -1.24 28.95
N ALA A 116 -5.32 -0.87 27.68
CA ALA A 116 -6.09 -1.64 26.70
C ALA A 116 -5.71 -3.13 26.83
N PRO A 117 -6.66 -4.08 26.76
CA PRO A 117 -6.33 -5.49 26.73
C PRO A 117 -5.31 -5.72 25.62
N ILE A 118 -4.14 -6.21 26.01
CA ILE A 118 -2.99 -6.34 25.12
C ILE A 118 -3.17 -7.50 24.15
N ASP A 119 -4.16 -8.37 24.29
CA ASP A 119 -4.33 -9.55 23.44
C ASP A 119 -5.78 -9.72 22.97
N GLU A 120 -6.10 -9.20 21.79
CA GLU A 120 -7.18 -9.77 20.99
C GLU A 120 -6.70 -9.95 19.55
N ALA A 121 -6.67 -11.22 19.16
CA ALA A 121 -6.36 -11.69 17.84
C ALA A 121 -7.30 -11.08 16.79
N ILE A 122 -6.80 -11.12 15.56
CA ILE A 122 -7.42 -10.76 14.30
C ILE A 122 -8.93 -11.01 14.30
N ALA A 123 -9.68 -9.92 14.37
CA ALA A 123 -11.02 -9.81 13.83
C ALA A 123 -11.18 -8.36 13.37
N ILE A 124 -11.18 -8.17 12.05
CA ILE A 124 -11.97 -7.09 11.49
C ILE A 124 -13.38 -7.68 11.51
N ASP A 125 -14.20 -7.12 12.39
CA ASP A 125 -15.57 -7.53 12.58
C ASP A 125 -16.32 -7.39 11.26
N ASP A 126 -16.83 -8.50 10.73
CA ASP A 126 -17.71 -8.57 9.55
C ASP A 126 -19.14 -8.13 9.90
N SER A 127 -19.35 -7.47 11.04
CA SER A 127 -20.67 -6.98 11.44
C SER A 127 -21.17 -5.91 10.46
N GLU A 128 -22.37 -6.18 9.95
CA GLU A 128 -23.08 -5.34 9.00
C GLU A 128 -23.25 -3.92 9.55
N GLY A 129 -22.61 -2.96 8.88
CA GLY A 129 -22.84 -1.54 9.11
C GLY A 129 -22.01 -0.96 10.26
N CYS A 130 -21.59 0.29 10.07
CA CYS A 130 -21.03 1.10 11.13
C CYS A 130 -22.02 1.08 12.30
N GLU A 131 -21.70 0.37 13.40
CA GLU A 131 -22.57 0.37 14.57
C GLU A 131 -22.86 1.85 14.93
N PRO A 132 -24.14 2.24 15.04
CA PRO A 132 -24.45 3.63 15.31
C PRO A 132 -23.87 3.99 16.69
N GLY A 133 -22.93 4.94 16.73
CA GLY A 133 -22.25 5.38 17.96
C GLY A 133 -20.73 5.20 18.04
N THR A 134 -20.03 5.09 16.92
CA THR A 134 -18.61 4.74 16.88
C THR A 134 -17.72 5.81 17.51
N SER A 135 -17.01 5.39 18.57
CA SER A 135 -15.92 6.18 19.15
C SER A 135 -14.74 6.27 18.17
N LEU A 136 -14.01 7.38 18.16
CA LEU A 136 -12.83 7.56 17.31
C LEU A 136 -11.57 7.20 18.08
N TYR A 137 -10.77 6.29 17.55
CA TYR A 137 -9.42 6.03 18.04
C TYR A 137 -8.50 7.16 17.62
N VAL A 138 -7.69 7.65 18.56
CA VAL A 138 -6.86 8.85 18.39
C VAL A 138 -5.41 8.43 18.39
N TYR A 139 -4.72 8.66 17.27
CA TYR A 139 -3.33 8.28 17.08
C TYR A 139 -2.46 9.51 16.85
N SER A 140 -1.26 9.54 17.43
CA SER A 140 -0.17 10.44 17.00
C SER A 140 0.74 9.69 16.04
N LEU A 141 1.12 10.34 14.94
CA LEU A 141 2.08 9.81 13.99
C LEU A 141 3.15 10.85 13.66
N THR A 142 4.40 10.42 13.51
CA THR A 142 5.46 11.30 12.97
C THR A 142 5.25 11.57 11.49
N ILE A 143 5.47 12.80 11.05
CA ILE A 143 5.38 13.20 9.64
C ILE A 143 6.55 12.61 8.85
N ILE A 144 6.24 11.90 7.77
CA ILE A 144 7.23 11.54 6.76
C ILE A 144 7.53 12.78 5.90
N PRO A 145 8.79 13.27 5.86
CA PRO A 145 9.09 14.53 5.19
C PRO A 145 8.91 14.46 3.67
N GLY A 146 8.44 15.53 3.04
CA GLY A 146 8.35 15.64 1.58
C GLY A 146 6.92 15.83 1.12
N ILE A 147 6.68 15.51 -0.16
CA ILE A 147 5.36 15.46 -0.79
C ILE A 147 5.12 14.04 -1.31
N SER A 148 3.88 13.66 -1.59
CA SER A 148 3.63 12.37 -2.22
C SER A 148 4.18 12.35 -3.66
N LEU A 149 4.54 11.16 -4.14
CA LEU A 149 4.96 10.99 -5.53
C LEU A 149 3.83 11.40 -6.49
N ALA A 150 2.57 11.10 -6.14
CA ALA A 150 1.40 11.56 -6.89
C ALA A 150 1.35 13.10 -7.04
N GLU A 151 1.59 13.85 -5.96
CA GLU A 151 1.62 15.32 -6.00
C GLU A 151 2.78 15.85 -6.86
N LEU A 152 3.96 15.22 -6.76
CA LEU A 152 5.11 15.56 -7.59
C LEU A 152 4.82 15.33 -9.08
N LEU A 153 4.22 14.20 -9.44
CA LEU A 153 3.88 13.85 -10.81
C LEU A 153 2.83 14.83 -11.38
N ALA A 154 1.79 15.15 -10.61
CA ALA A 154 0.76 16.13 -10.99
C ALA A 154 1.36 17.52 -11.22
N SER A 155 2.27 17.96 -10.34
CA SER A 155 2.95 19.25 -10.44
C SER A 155 3.91 19.32 -11.64
N SER A 156 4.53 18.20 -12.00
CA SER A 156 5.53 18.12 -13.08
C SER A 156 4.92 18.18 -14.48
N ARG A 157 3.62 17.89 -14.64
CA ARG A 157 2.91 17.95 -15.93
C ARG A 157 2.95 19.32 -16.61
N HIS A 158 3.20 20.38 -15.83
CA HIS A 158 3.25 21.76 -16.30
C HIS A 158 4.68 22.31 -16.46
N CYS A 159 5.71 21.52 -16.15
CA CYS A 159 7.11 21.94 -16.18
C CYS A 159 7.87 21.20 -17.28
N PRO A 160 8.50 21.91 -18.24
CA PRO A 160 9.29 21.27 -19.29
C PRO A 160 10.57 20.65 -18.70
N ILE A 161 10.53 19.34 -18.44
CA ILE A 161 11.68 18.52 -18.04
C ILE A 161 12.16 17.74 -19.25
N SER A 162 13.48 17.63 -19.45
CA SER A 162 14.03 16.82 -20.54
C SER A 162 13.74 15.32 -20.33
N GLN A 163 13.48 14.59 -21.42
CA GLN A 163 13.22 13.15 -21.36
C GLN A 163 14.32 12.37 -20.63
N ASN A 164 15.58 12.73 -20.83
CA ASN A 164 16.72 12.13 -20.13
C ASN A 164 16.64 12.31 -18.61
N ARG A 165 16.17 13.48 -18.14
CA ARG A 165 16.03 13.75 -16.70
C ARG A 165 14.84 12.99 -16.11
N LEU A 166 13.72 12.88 -16.84
CA LEU A 166 12.58 12.07 -16.41
C LEU A 166 12.99 10.59 -16.26
N ARG A 167 13.69 10.05 -17.27
CA ARG A 167 14.22 8.70 -17.23
C ARG A 167 15.14 8.48 -16.03
N GLN A 168 16.06 9.41 -15.77
CA GLN A 168 16.97 9.34 -14.62
C GLN A 168 16.22 9.38 -13.28
N GLN A 169 15.15 10.19 -13.17
CA GLN A 169 14.30 10.24 -11.98
C GLN A 169 13.54 8.92 -11.76
N ARG A 170 13.01 8.32 -12.82
CA ARG A 170 12.34 7.01 -12.76
C ARG A 170 13.31 5.91 -12.34
N GLU A 171 14.50 5.86 -12.93
CA GLU A 171 15.56 4.91 -12.55
C GLU A 171 15.96 5.07 -11.08
N THR A 172 16.11 6.32 -10.63
CA THR A 172 16.36 6.67 -9.23
C THR A 172 15.27 6.17 -8.28
N LEU A 173 13.99 6.35 -8.64
CA LEU A 173 12.86 5.90 -7.84
C LEU A 173 12.83 4.38 -7.74
N VAL A 174 12.94 3.70 -8.88
CA VAL A 174 12.98 2.24 -8.96
C VAL A 174 14.16 1.66 -8.15
N GLY A 175 15.34 2.30 -8.22
CA GLY A 175 16.49 1.88 -7.46
C GLY A 175 16.34 2.04 -5.93
N GLN A 176 15.64 3.09 -5.49
CA GLN A 176 15.29 3.28 -4.08
C GLN A 176 14.18 2.33 -3.63
N PHE A 177 13.23 2.01 -4.51
CA PHE A 177 12.20 1.00 -4.24
C PHE A 177 12.82 -0.39 -4.09
N ALA A 178 13.79 -0.77 -4.92
CA ALA A 178 14.55 -2.02 -4.74
C ALA A 178 15.23 -2.10 -3.36
N ARG A 179 15.78 -0.99 -2.87
CA ARG A 179 16.34 -0.93 -1.52
C ARG A 179 15.27 -1.08 -0.44
N PHE A 180 14.10 -0.46 -0.61
CA PHE A 180 12.96 -0.63 0.30
C PHE A 180 12.52 -2.09 0.40
N ILE A 181 12.38 -2.78 -0.74
CA ILE A 181 12.06 -4.21 -0.78
C ILE A 181 13.16 -5.05 -0.11
N ALA A 182 14.44 -4.73 -0.35
CA ALA A 182 15.57 -5.40 0.30
C ALA A 182 15.60 -5.20 1.83
N THR A 183 15.09 -4.08 2.34
CA THR A 183 14.93 -3.86 3.78
C THR A 183 13.94 -4.86 4.37
N GLY A 184 12.78 -5.07 3.74
CA GLY A 184 11.82 -6.09 4.15
C GLY A 184 12.43 -7.50 4.13
N TRP A 185 13.20 -7.84 3.08
CA TRP A 185 13.92 -9.11 2.99
C TRP A 185 14.88 -9.36 4.16
N LYS A 186 15.62 -8.33 4.60
CA LYS A 186 16.60 -8.46 5.70
C LYS A 186 15.95 -8.84 7.03
N SER A 187 14.64 -8.60 7.16
CA SER A 187 13.82 -8.99 8.31
C SER A 187 12.88 -10.15 8.00
N ALA A 188 13.06 -10.84 6.86
CA ALA A 188 12.23 -11.96 6.45
C ALA A 188 12.32 -13.11 7.44
N ARG A 189 11.21 -13.82 7.61
CA ARG A 189 11.14 -15.06 8.38
C ARG A 189 11.00 -16.24 7.44
N PRO A 190 11.66 -17.38 7.71
CA PRO A 190 11.41 -18.61 6.96
C PRO A 190 9.93 -18.99 7.05
N ALA A 191 9.35 -19.53 5.97
CA ALA A 191 7.97 -20.02 5.97
C ALA A 191 7.70 -21.06 7.07
N SER A 192 8.73 -21.80 7.49
CA SER A 192 8.65 -22.78 8.57
C SER A 192 8.63 -22.18 9.98
N ASP A 193 8.83 -20.87 10.15
CA ASP A 193 8.77 -20.22 11.47
C ASP A 193 7.31 -20.20 11.96
N PRO A 194 6.97 -20.87 13.08
CA PRO A 194 5.59 -20.99 13.56
C PRO A 194 4.90 -19.64 13.77
N ILE A 195 5.66 -18.57 14.06
CA ILE A 195 5.10 -17.24 14.28
C ILE A 195 4.51 -16.64 13.01
N VAL A 196 4.95 -17.06 11.81
CA VAL A 196 4.49 -16.50 10.52
C VAL A 196 2.97 -16.56 10.42
N SER A 197 2.37 -17.70 10.76
CA SER A 197 0.90 -17.88 10.74
C SER A 197 0.13 -16.84 11.58
N SER A 198 0.74 -16.34 12.66
CA SER A 198 0.15 -15.30 13.53
C SER A 198 0.45 -13.87 13.07
N LEU A 199 1.40 -13.70 12.14
CA LEU A 199 1.81 -12.42 11.57
C LEU A 199 1.17 -12.16 10.20
N CYS A 200 0.62 -13.19 9.56
CA CYS A 200 -0.23 -13.06 8.38
C CYS A 200 -1.47 -12.24 8.75
N GLY A 201 -1.83 -11.31 7.87
CA GLY A 201 -3.06 -10.55 7.97
C GLY A 201 -4.19 -11.24 7.21
N LYS A 202 -5.14 -10.42 6.74
CA LYS A 202 -6.28 -10.91 5.97
C LYS A 202 -5.86 -11.57 4.67
N VAL A 203 -4.91 -10.99 3.95
CA VAL A 203 -4.52 -11.49 2.62
C VAL A 203 -3.68 -12.74 2.78
N GLY A 204 -2.64 -12.70 3.62
CA GLY A 204 -1.71 -13.81 3.85
C GLY A 204 -2.40 -15.05 4.40
N GLY A 205 -3.39 -14.90 5.29
CA GLY A 205 -4.15 -16.01 5.84
C GLY A 205 -5.21 -16.60 4.90
N SER A 206 -5.41 -16.02 3.69
CA SER A 206 -6.47 -16.44 2.77
C SER A 206 -6.05 -16.50 1.31
N ILE A 207 -4.75 -16.53 1.00
CA ILE A 207 -4.22 -16.51 -0.38
C ILE A 207 -4.88 -17.56 -1.27
N GLN A 208 -4.88 -18.83 -0.84
CA GLN A 208 -5.46 -19.93 -1.61
C GLN A 208 -6.96 -19.70 -1.89
N TRP A 209 -7.72 -19.33 -0.87
CA TRP A 209 -9.15 -19.05 -1.02
C TRP A 209 -9.41 -17.92 -2.03
N ARG A 210 -8.61 -16.85 -1.98
CA ARG A 210 -8.71 -15.72 -2.92
C ARG A 210 -8.42 -16.11 -4.35
N LEU A 211 -7.40 -16.93 -4.58
CA LEU A 211 -7.11 -17.49 -5.90
C LEU A 211 -8.25 -18.36 -6.41
N GLU A 212 -8.86 -19.16 -5.54
CA GLU A 212 -10.02 -19.98 -5.89
C GLU A 212 -11.26 -19.15 -6.23
N GLU A 213 -11.53 -18.07 -5.48
CA GLU A 213 -12.56 -17.10 -5.82
C GLU A 213 -12.29 -16.42 -7.16
N MET A 214 -11.05 -16.00 -7.40
CA MET A 214 -10.63 -15.43 -8.69
C MET A 214 -10.78 -16.44 -9.83
N ARG A 215 -10.44 -17.71 -9.62
CA ARG A 215 -10.66 -18.78 -10.61
C ARG A 215 -12.14 -18.92 -10.94
N ALA A 216 -13.03 -18.77 -9.96
CA ALA A 216 -14.47 -18.89 -10.18
C ALA A 216 -15.08 -17.65 -10.87
N HIS A 217 -14.58 -16.45 -10.59
CA HIS A 217 -15.31 -15.21 -10.91
C HIS A 217 -14.57 -14.24 -11.84
N LEU A 218 -13.24 -14.29 -11.97
CA LEU A 218 -12.54 -13.43 -12.93
C LEU A 218 -12.87 -13.81 -14.38
N PRO A 219 -12.90 -12.82 -15.30
CA PRO A 219 -13.06 -13.07 -16.72
C PRO A 219 -12.09 -14.15 -17.25
N GLN A 220 -12.57 -14.97 -18.19
CA GLN A 220 -11.85 -16.15 -18.70
C GLN A 220 -10.41 -15.84 -19.17
N ARG A 221 -10.15 -14.60 -19.61
CA ARG A 221 -8.84 -14.17 -20.10
C ARG A 221 -7.73 -14.17 -19.03
N PHE A 222 -8.08 -14.10 -17.74
CA PHE A 222 -7.14 -14.12 -16.61
C PHE A 222 -6.94 -15.52 -15.99
N GLN A 223 -7.72 -16.51 -16.43
CA GLN A 223 -7.65 -17.87 -15.91
C GLN A 223 -6.26 -18.51 -16.05
N PRO A 224 -5.49 -18.32 -17.15
CA PRO A 224 -4.15 -18.86 -17.23
C PRO A 224 -3.23 -18.36 -16.10
N ASP A 225 -3.29 -17.06 -15.79
CA ASP A 225 -2.45 -16.44 -14.76
C ASP A 225 -2.86 -16.85 -13.34
N VAL A 226 -4.17 -16.99 -13.09
CA VAL A 226 -4.70 -17.52 -11.82
C VAL A 226 -4.29 -18.98 -11.61
N MET A 227 -4.42 -19.80 -12.64
CA MET A 227 -4.05 -21.23 -12.58
C MET A 227 -2.55 -21.40 -12.38
N GLU A 228 -1.71 -20.60 -13.05
CA GLU A 228 -0.26 -20.62 -12.81
C GLU A 228 0.09 -20.29 -11.35
N CYS A 229 -0.58 -19.30 -10.75
CA CYS A 229 -0.36 -18.97 -9.34
C CYS A 229 -0.86 -20.08 -8.39
N LEU A 230 -1.97 -20.74 -8.70
CA LEU A 230 -2.46 -21.89 -7.93
C LEU A 230 -1.49 -23.08 -8.03
N ASP A 231 -1.03 -23.42 -9.23
CA ASP A 231 -0.11 -24.54 -9.47
C ASP A 231 1.23 -24.36 -8.76
N ARG A 232 1.67 -23.11 -8.58
CA ARG A 232 2.94 -22.75 -7.93
C ARG A 232 2.78 -22.27 -6.49
N LEU A 233 1.58 -22.36 -5.91
CA LEU A 233 1.29 -21.76 -4.61
C LEU A 233 2.19 -22.29 -3.50
N ASP A 234 2.42 -23.61 -3.46
CA ASP A 234 3.31 -24.23 -2.47
C ASP A 234 4.75 -23.69 -2.56
N GLU A 235 5.26 -23.44 -3.78
CA GLU A 235 6.59 -22.85 -3.99
C GLU A 235 6.63 -21.40 -3.51
N ILE A 236 5.57 -20.63 -3.80
CA ILE A 236 5.45 -19.24 -3.39
C ILE A 236 5.37 -19.12 -1.87
N GLU A 237 4.51 -19.89 -1.22
CA GLU A 237 4.35 -19.88 0.24
C GLU A 237 5.58 -20.42 0.98
N SER A 238 6.42 -21.20 0.30
CA SER A 238 7.73 -21.64 0.80
C SER A 238 8.81 -20.54 0.77
N LEU A 239 8.58 -19.41 0.11
CA LEU A 239 9.49 -18.27 0.15
C LEU A 239 9.56 -17.68 1.57
N PRO A 240 10.64 -16.97 1.92
CA PRO A 240 10.68 -16.20 3.16
C PRO A 240 9.55 -15.17 3.20
N TRP A 241 8.87 -15.07 4.34
CA TRP A 241 7.77 -14.13 4.56
C TRP A 241 8.33 -12.81 5.08
N THR A 242 7.99 -11.73 4.40
CA THR A 242 8.43 -10.37 4.71
C THR A 242 7.26 -9.53 5.16
N LEU A 243 7.47 -8.64 6.14
CA LEU A 243 6.52 -7.57 6.42
C LEU A 243 6.42 -6.68 5.18
N THR A 244 5.24 -6.59 4.58
CA THR A 244 4.98 -5.79 3.37
C THR A 244 4.19 -4.54 3.70
N HIS A 245 4.17 -3.56 2.81
CA HIS A 245 3.45 -2.29 3.01
C HIS A 245 1.93 -2.46 2.95
N GLY A 246 1.42 -3.34 2.07
CA GLY A 246 -0.01 -3.55 1.89
C GLY A 246 -0.66 -2.64 0.85
N ASP A 247 -0.24 -1.38 0.72
CA ASP A 247 -0.82 -0.43 -0.27
C ASP A 247 0.24 0.47 -0.96
N VAL A 248 1.08 -0.11 -1.82
CA VAL A 248 2.14 0.66 -2.52
C VAL A 248 1.59 1.34 -3.76
N VAL A 249 1.22 2.61 -3.61
CA VAL A 249 0.81 3.50 -4.71
C VAL A 249 1.56 4.83 -4.67
N PRO A 250 1.62 5.61 -5.77
CA PRO A 250 2.30 6.91 -5.79
C PRO A 250 1.79 7.92 -4.74
N ALA A 251 0.54 7.79 -4.29
CA ALA A 251 -0.01 8.64 -3.23
C ALA A 251 0.61 8.32 -1.84
N ASN A 252 1.01 7.08 -1.61
CA ASN A 252 1.56 6.61 -0.33
C ASN A 252 3.10 6.64 -0.28
N MET A 253 3.77 6.86 -1.41
CA MET A 253 5.21 7.05 -1.46
C MET A 253 5.58 8.51 -1.27
N MET A 254 6.33 8.82 -0.20
CA MET A 254 6.79 10.18 0.07
C MET A 254 8.16 10.43 -0.55
N VAL A 255 8.29 11.57 -1.21
CA VAL A 255 9.50 11.97 -1.92
C VAL A 255 9.89 13.40 -1.60
N ARG A 256 11.20 13.66 -1.62
CA ARG A 256 11.76 15.00 -1.54
C ARG A 256 12.40 15.38 -2.88
N PRO A 257 11.84 16.37 -3.60
CA PRO A 257 12.45 16.88 -4.82
C PRO A 257 13.88 17.39 -4.56
N PRO A 258 14.76 17.31 -5.55
CA PRO A 258 16.13 17.79 -5.40
C PRO A 258 16.16 19.30 -5.16
N ARG A 259 17.06 19.75 -4.28
CA ARG A 259 17.21 21.18 -3.93
C ARG A 259 17.77 22.03 -5.07
N ASP A 260 18.51 21.40 -5.98
CA ASP A 260 19.12 22.05 -7.14
C ASP A 260 19.04 21.13 -8.37
N ARG A 261 19.55 21.62 -9.51
CA ARG A 261 19.47 20.90 -10.79
C ARG A 261 20.34 19.65 -10.88
N SER A 262 21.27 19.44 -9.96
CA SER A 262 22.18 18.29 -9.89
C SER A 262 21.79 17.25 -8.84
N GLY A 263 20.89 17.61 -7.92
CA GLY A 263 20.38 16.72 -6.90
C GLY A 263 19.50 15.59 -7.47
N VAL A 264 19.32 14.58 -6.63
CA VAL A 264 18.55 13.37 -6.94
C VAL A 264 17.23 13.39 -6.15
N LEU A 265 16.16 12.89 -6.76
CA LEU A 265 14.88 12.69 -6.09
C LEU A 265 15.05 11.62 -5.01
N MET A 266 14.65 11.91 -3.77
CA MET A 266 14.84 10.98 -2.65
C MET A 266 13.50 10.46 -2.17
N VAL A 267 13.35 9.13 -2.07
CA VAL A 267 12.26 8.51 -1.33
C VAL A 267 12.56 8.68 0.16
N THR A 268 11.66 9.33 0.86
CA THR A 268 11.82 9.65 2.29
C THR A 268 11.07 8.70 3.20
N GLY A 269 10.07 7.98 2.66
CA GLY A 269 9.32 6.97 3.37
C GLY A 269 8.01 6.66 2.68
N PHE A 270 7.19 5.87 3.36
CA PHE A 270 5.85 5.47 2.96
C PHE A 270 4.87 5.79 4.09
N ILE A 271 3.65 6.12 3.71
CA ILE A 271 2.53 6.39 4.61
C ILE A 271 1.42 5.39 4.35
N ASP A 272 0.47 5.32 5.28
CA ASP A 272 -0.69 4.41 5.23
C ASP A 272 -0.33 2.92 5.27
N TRP A 273 0.39 2.54 6.32
CA TRP A 273 0.73 1.15 6.67
C TRP A 273 -0.44 0.36 7.28
N ALA A 274 -1.69 0.78 7.03
CA ALA A 274 -2.88 0.14 7.63
C ALA A 274 -3.07 -1.30 7.12
N GLU A 275 -2.73 -1.54 5.86
CA GLU A 275 -2.82 -2.84 5.19
C GLU A 275 -1.53 -3.68 5.31
N ALA A 276 -0.58 -3.23 6.14
CA ALA A 276 0.70 -3.92 6.29
C ALA A 276 0.50 -5.31 6.88
N GLU A 277 1.11 -6.31 6.27
CA GLU A 277 1.08 -7.67 6.79
C GLU A 277 2.28 -8.48 6.28
N TYR A 278 2.54 -9.62 6.91
CA TYR A 278 3.54 -10.55 6.40
C TYR A 278 2.96 -11.32 5.21
N LEU A 279 3.67 -11.29 4.08
CA LEU A 279 3.37 -12.06 2.87
C LEU A 279 4.65 -12.73 2.35
N PRO A 280 4.54 -13.78 1.52
CA PRO A 280 5.70 -14.36 0.85
C PRO A 280 6.48 -13.28 0.09
N PHE A 281 7.80 -13.38 0.11
CA PHE A 281 8.65 -12.38 -0.54
C PHE A 281 8.28 -12.22 -2.01
N CYS A 282 8.34 -10.97 -2.48
CA CYS A 282 7.90 -10.55 -3.81
C CYS A 282 6.38 -10.44 -4.05
N VAL A 283 5.49 -10.91 -3.17
CA VAL A 283 4.04 -10.65 -3.30
C VAL A 283 3.73 -9.15 -3.25
N GLY A 284 4.43 -8.38 -2.41
CA GLY A 284 4.31 -6.92 -2.36
C GLY A 284 4.91 -6.17 -3.56
N LEU A 285 5.42 -6.85 -4.60
CA LEU A 285 6.02 -6.20 -5.77
C LEU A 285 5.03 -5.66 -6.79
N TYR A 286 3.72 -5.88 -6.63
CA TYR A 286 2.72 -5.24 -7.50
C TYR A 286 2.93 -3.71 -7.57
N GLY A 287 3.40 -3.09 -6.48
CA GLY A 287 3.73 -1.66 -6.42
C GLY A 287 4.90 -1.24 -7.33
N LEU A 288 5.73 -2.17 -7.80
CA LEU A 288 6.71 -1.89 -8.85
C LEU A 288 6.00 -1.48 -10.14
N GLU A 289 4.92 -2.17 -10.50
CA GLU A 289 4.19 -1.90 -11.74
C GLU A 289 3.62 -0.47 -11.74
N GLU A 290 3.15 0.03 -10.59
CA GLU A 290 2.76 1.44 -10.40
C GLU A 290 3.89 2.44 -10.67
N LEU A 291 5.16 2.07 -10.44
CA LEU A 291 6.33 2.93 -10.69
C LEU A 291 6.82 2.87 -12.15
N LEU A 292 6.37 1.87 -12.90
CA LEU A 292 6.76 1.64 -14.29
C LEU A 292 5.83 2.33 -15.29
N GLY A 293 4.78 2.98 -14.83
CA GLY A 293 3.84 3.73 -15.67
C GLY A 293 3.15 4.85 -14.93
N GLU A 294 2.06 5.34 -15.52
CA GLU A 294 1.18 6.32 -14.91
C GLU A 294 -0.25 6.15 -15.39
N THR A 295 -1.20 6.60 -14.57
CA THR A 295 -2.60 6.73 -14.95
C THR A 295 -2.82 8.04 -15.71
N GLY A 296 -3.34 7.92 -16.94
CA GLY A 296 -3.74 9.03 -17.79
C GLY A 296 -4.92 9.81 -17.20
N MET A 297 -5.24 10.95 -17.81
CA MET A 297 -6.43 11.73 -17.41
C MET A 297 -7.75 11.00 -17.70
N ASP A 298 -7.71 9.98 -18.56
CA ASP A 298 -8.83 9.11 -18.90
C ASP A 298 -8.99 7.93 -17.92
N GLY A 299 -8.26 7.94 -16.79
CA GLY A 299 -8.31 6.88 -15.78
C GLY A 299 -7.56 5.61 -16.16
N ARG A 300 -6.97 5.54 -17.36
CA ARG A 300 -6.29 4.34 -17.85
C ARG A 300 -4.81 4.37 -17.54
N PHE A 301 -4.32 3.29 -16.95
CA PHE A 301 -2.89 3.08 -16.73
C PHE A 301 -2.18 2.80 -18.06
N ALA A 302 -0.95 3.31 -18.21
CA ALA A 302 -0.05 2.94 -19.30
C ALA A 302 1.41 2.92 -18.82
N TYR A 303 2.18 1.95 -19.31
CA TYR A 303 3.62 1.88 -19.05
C TYR A 303 4.40 2.98 -19.74
N TYR A 304 5.50 3.40 -19.12
CA TYR A 304 6.52 4.21 -19.79
C TYR A 304 7.24 3.41 -20.87
N VAL A 305 7.78 4.10 -21.88
CA VAL A 305 8.54 3.48 -22.98
C VAL A 305 9.73 2.69 -22.44
N GLU A 306 10.35 3.15 -21.35
CA GLU A 306 11.49 2.52 -20.70
C GLU A 306 11.13 1.46 -19.63
N ALA A 307 9.86 1.09 -19.48
CA ALA A 307 9.40 0.22 -18.38
C ALA A 307 10.18 -1.10 -18.27
N ASP A 308 10.52 -1.74 -19.39
CA ASP A 308 11.28 -3.00 -19.37
C ASP A 308 12.71 -2.80 -18.86
N GLY A 309 13.39 -1.75 -19.33
CA GLY A 309 14.72 -1.40 -18.86
C GLY A 309 14.72 -1.00 -17.38
N LEU A 310 13.67 -0.33 -16.92
CA LEU A 310 13.49 -0.02 -15.49
C LEU A 310 13.25 -1.28 -14.66
N ARG A 311 12.49 -2.26 -15.17
CA ARG A 311 12.29 -3.55 -14.49
C ARG A 311 13.59 -4.35 -14.40
N GLU A 312 14.36 -4.43 -15.49
CA GLU A 312 15.69 -5.06 -15.46
C GLU A 312 16.62 -4.36 -14.46
N TYR A 313 16.59 -3.02 -14.43
CA TYR A 313 17.33 -2.22 -13.47
C TYR A 313 16.90 -2.51 -12.02
N PHE A 314 15.60 -2.58 -11.74
CA PHE A 314 15.05 -2.96 -10.43
C PHE A 314 15.67 -4.27 -9.95
N TRP A 315 15.62 -5.30 -10.78
CA TRP A 315 16.09 -6.63 -10.42
C TRP A 315 17.59 -6.71 -10.24
N SER A 316 18.36 -6.04 -11.10
CA SER A 316 19.80 -5.87 -10.92
C SER A 316 20.12 -5.18 -9.60
N ARG A 317 19.36 -4.14 -9.26
CA ARG A 317 19.55 -3.39 -8.01
C ARG A 317 19.16 -4.21 -6.78
N LEU A 318 18.07 -4.97 -6.84
CA LEU A 318 17.64 -5.85 -5.77
C LEU A 318 18.69 -6.93 -5.50
N ALA A 319 19.28 -7.51 -6.55
CA ALA A 319 20.37 -8.50 -6.42
C ALA A 319 21.60 -7.90 -5.71
N ALA A 320 21.92 -6.65 -6.01
CA ALA A 320 23.03 -5.95 -5.36
C ALA A 320 22.74 -5.61 -3.88
N GLU A 321 21.48 -5.37 -3.52
CA GLU A 321 21.07 -5.04 -2.14
C GLU A 321 20.90 -6.29 -1.25
N ILE A 322 20.77 -7.48 -1.85
CA ILE A 322 20.62 -8.76 -1.16
C ILE A 322 21.74 -9.73 -1.60
N PRO A 323 22.97 -9.59 -1.07
CA PRO A 323 24.05 -10.48 -1.43
C PRO A 323 23.78 -11.91 -0.92
N GLY A 324 24.09 -12.90 -1.76
CA GLY A 324 24.01 -14.32 -1.38
C GLY A 324 22.79 -15.08 -1.91
N ILE A 325 21.83 -14.39 -2.55
CA ILE A 325 20.74 -15.04 -3.29
C ILE A 325 21.00 -14.98 -4.79
N ASP A 326 20.64 -16.05 -5.50
CA ASP A 326 20.77 -16.13 -6.96
C ASP A 326 19.46 -15.76 -7.65
N ILE A 327 19.26 -14.46 -7.87
CA ILE A 327 18.08 -13.93 -8.57
C ILE A 327 18.36 -13.56 -10.03
N ARG A 328 19.39 -14.18 -10.64
CA ARG A 328 19.68 -13.99 -12.06
C ARG A 328 18.51 -14.49 -12.92
N PRO A 329 18.22 -13.86 -14.07
CA PRO A 329 17.18 -14.33 -14.98
C PRO A 329 17.36 -15.81 -15.34
N GLY A 330 16.26 -16.58 -15.30
CA GLY A 330 16.23 -18.01 -15.67
C GLY A 330 16.66 -18.99 -14.58
N THR A 331 16.91 -18.55 -13.34
CA THR A 331 17.06 -19.48 -12.21
C THR A 331 15.69 -19.87 -11.65
N LEU A 332 15.56 -21.09 -11.11
CA LEU A 332 14.31 -21.53 -10.50
C LEU A 332 13.84 -20.59 -9.38
N PHE A 333 14.77 -20.15 -8.52
CA PHE A 333 14.45 -19.22 -7.45
C PHE A 333 13.91 -17.90 -8.01
N ARG A 334 14.53 -17.38 -9.07
CA ARG A 334 14.05 -16.19 -9.76
C ARG A 334 12.64 -16.39 -10.35
N GLU A 335 12.37 -17.53 -10.97
CA GLU A 335 11.04 -17.86 -11.50
C GLU A 335 9.99 -17.92 -10.39
N THR A 336 10.33 -18.42 -9.20
CA THR A 336 9.41 -18.40 -8.03
C THR A 336 9.13 -16.98 -7.55
N LEU A 337 10.14 -16.09 -7.53
CA LEU A 337 9.93 -14.68 -7.19
C LEU A 337 9.02 -13.96 -8.21
N GLU A 338 9.14 -14.28 -9.49
CA GLU A 338 8.28 -13.73 -10.56
C GLU A 338 6.83 -14.23 -10.44
N ALA A 339 6.63 -15.49 -10.05
CA ALA A 339 5.29 -16.01 -9.75
C ALA A 339 4.69 -15.38 -8.49
N ALA A 340 5.48 -15.17 -7.44
CA ALA A 340 5.04 -14.44 -6.25
C ALA A 340 4.64 -12.99 -6.59
N HIS A 341 5.39 -12.32 -7.47
CA HIS A 341 5.02 -11.00 -7.97
C HIS A 341 3.69 -11.03 -8.76
N SER A 342 3.50 -12.03 -9.62
CA SER A 342 2.25 -12.21 -10.37
C SER A 342 1.06 -12.47 -9.43
N LEU A 343 1.26 -13.27 -8.38
CA LEU A 343 0.28 -13.46 -7.31
C LEU A 343 -0.06 -12.12 -6.64
N GLY A 344 0.93 -11.29 -6.35
CA GLY A 344 0.73 -9.94 -5.82
C GLY A 344 -0.19 -9.07 -6.68
N ILE A 345 0.02 -9.10 -8.00
CA ILE A 345 -0.82 -8.37 -8.97
C ILE A 345 -2.26 -8.88 -8.92
N LEU A 346 -2.47 -10.20 -8.91
CA LEU A 346 -3.81 -10.79 -8.79
C LEU A 346 -4.49 -10.43 -7.48
N LEU A 347 -3.78 -10.51 -6.35
CA LEU A 347 -4.37 -10.20 -5.05
C LEU A 347 -4.75 -8.73 -4.93
N TRP A 348 -3.96 -7.83 -5.51
CA TRP A 348 -4.18 -6.38 -5.41
C TRP A 348 -5.25 -5.87 -6.38
N HIS A 349 -5.24 -6.32 -7.64
CA HIS A 349 -6.17 -5.83 -8.67
C HIS A 349 -7.32 -6.81 -8.98
N GLY A 350 -7.25 -8.06 -8.52
CA GLY A 350 -8.29 -9.07 -8.71
C GLY A 350 -9.32 -9.14 -7.59
N ILE A 351 -9.05 -8.52 -6.44
CA ILE A 351 -9.97 -8.43 -5.30
C ILE A 351 -10.44 -6.99 -5.18
N ALA A 352 -11.74 -6.80 -5.00
CA ALA A 352 -12.29 -5.45 -4.86
C ALA A 352 -12.14 -4.93 -3.43
N PHE A 353 -11.79 -3.65 -3.30
CA PHE A 353 -11.74 -2.94 -2.03
C PHE A 353 -13.08 -2.23 -1.75
N ASP A 354 -13.96 -2.87 -1.01
CA ASP A 354 -15.27 -2.31 -0.65
C ASP A 354 -15.25 -1.82 0.81
N ASN A 355 -14.66 -0.64 1.05
CA ASN A 355 -14.50 -0.05 2.40
C ASN A 355 -13.66 -0.89 3.37
N GLY A 356 -12.60 -1.55 2.89
CA GLY A 356 -11.79 -2.47 3.69
C GLY A 356 -12.34 -3.89 3.77
N ARG A 357 -13.49 -4.15 3.12
CA ARG A 357 -13.92 -5.51 2.80
C ARG A 357 -13.13 -5.98 1.59
N LEU A 358 -12.53 -7.16 1.75
CA LEU A 358 -11.77 -7.87 0.74
C LEU A 358 -12.45 -9.22 0.55
N ASP A 359 -13.74 -9.23 0.22
CA ASP A 359 -14.59 -10.44 0.24
C ASP A 359 -15.22 -10.75 -1.12
N ARG A 360 -14.93 -9.96 -2.16
CA ARG A 360 -15.35 -10.23 -3.53
C ARG A 360 -14.23 -9.99 -4.55
N VAL A 361 -14.41 -10.61 -5.70
CA VAL A 361 -13.58 -10.42 -6.90
C VAL A 361 -14.06 -9.18 -7.67
N VAL A 362 -13.18 -8.56 -8.44
CA VAL A 362 -13.53 -7.45 -9.35
C VAL A 362 -14.45 -7.91 -10.48
N GLU A 363 -15.40 -7.06 -10.89
CA GLU A 363 -16.47 -7.40 -11.83
C GLU A 363 -16.50 -6.46 -13.06
N GLU A 364 -16.75 -7.02 -14.25
CA GLU A 364 -16.92 -6.23 -15.49
C GLU A 364 -18.12 -5.28 -15.37
N GLY A 365 -17.92 -4.03 -15.80
CA GLY A 365 -18.91 -2.95 -15.71
C GLY A 365 -19.00 -2.27 -14.34
N LYS A 366 -18.29 -2.78 -13.33
CA LYS A 366 -18.21 -2.18 -11.99
C LYS A 366 -16.80 -1.74 -11.63
N ASP A 367 -15.81 -2.60 -11.87
CA ASP A 367 -14.41 -2.40 -11.49
C ASP A 367 -13.49 -2.40 -12.73
N ASP A 368 -13.96 -1.80 -13.83
CA ASP A 368 -13.28 -1.83 -15.14
C ASP A 368 -11.85 -1.26 -15.11
N GLU A 369 -11.57 -0.32 -14.21
CA GLU A 369 -10.23 0.24 -14.03
C GLU A 369 -9.23 -0.80 -13.50
N GLU A 370 -9.67 -1.67 -12.59
CA GLU A 370 -8.84 -2.75 -12.04
C GLU A 370 -8.64 -3.88 -13.07
N LEU A 371 -9.71 -4.23 -13.79
CA LEU A 371 -9.61 -5.19 -14.91
C LEU A 371 -8.68 -4.70 -16.02
N TRP A 372 -8.72 -3.41 -16.33
CA TRP A 372 -7.78 -2.79 -17.29
C TRP A 372 -6.33 -2.90 -16.82
N ARG A 373 -6.07 -2.72 -15.53
CA ARG A 373 -4.73 -2.89 -14.94
C ARG A 373 -4.27 -4.33 -15.03
N LEU A 374 -5.12 -5.30 -14.69
CA LEU A 374 -4.83 -6.73 -14.88
C LEU A 374 -4.50 -7.05 -16.34
N ASP A 375 -5.29 -6.55 -17.29
CA ASP A 375 -5.04 -6.75 -18.72
C ASP A 375 -3.64 -6.24 -19.12
N ILE A 376 -3.28 -5.04 -18.70
CA ILE A 376 -1.96 -4.46 -19.02
C ILE A 376 -0.83 -5.23 -18.34
N PHE A 377 -0.97 -5.56 -17.06
CA PHE A 377 0.09 -6.18 -16.27
C PHE A 377 0.36 -7.62 -16.74
N PHE A 378 -0.67 -8.37 -17.11
CA PHE A 378 -0.54 -9.74 -17.64
C PHE A 378 -0.30 -9.84 -19.15
N SER A 379 -0.65 -8.82 -19.94
CA SER A 379 -0.37 -8.82 -21.39
C SER A 379 1.13 -8.93 -21.72
N ARG A 380 2.00 -8.50 -20.78
CA ARG A 380 3.46 -8.54 -20.92
C ARG A 380 4.12 -9.79 -20.33
N THR A 381 3.49 -10.44 -19.35
CA THR A 381 4.03 -11.66 -18.72
C THR A 381 4.01 -12.86 -19.66
N LYS A 382 3.21 -12.79 -20.72
CA LYS A 382 3.27 -13.69 -21.88
C LYS A 382 4.60 -13.47 -22.63
N LYS A 383 5.69 -14.03 -22.09
CA LYS A 383 6.91 -14.30 -22.85
C LYS A 383 6.46 -15.04 -24.11
N VAL A 384 6.64 -14.41 -25.27
CA VAL A 384 6.57 -15.13 -26.54
C VAL A 384 7.57 -16.26 -26.39
N VAL A 385 7.09 -17.49 -26.20
CA VAL A 385 7.91 -18.68 -26.39
C VAL A 385 8.26 -18.64 -27.86
N ASP A 386 9.50 -18.23 -28.17
CA ASP A 386 10.07 -18.39 -29.48
C ASP A 386 10.11 -19.89 -29.77
N ILE A 387 9.04 -20.40 -30.39
CA ILE A 387 9.06 -21.72 -31.00
C ILE A 387 9.97 -21.57 -32.20
N GLY A 388 11.25 -21.90 -31.98
CA GLY A 388 12.30 -21.85 -32.97
C GLY A 388 11.88 -22.52 -34.27
N ILE A 389 11.70 -21.72 -35.32
CA ILE A 389 11.69 -22.23 -36.68
C ILE A 389 13.14 -22.24 -37.15
N ALA A 390 13.73 -23.43 -37.13
CA ALA A 390 15.01 -23.70 -37.75
C ALA A 390 15.01 -23.23 -39.22
N PRO A 391 16.03 -22.49 -39.70
CA PRO A 391 16.14 -22.20 -41.11
C PRO A 391 16.44 -23.50 -41.86
N CYS A 392 15.45 -23.95 -42.61
CA CYS A 392 15.55 -25.06 -43.53
C CYS A 392 16.74 -24.86 -44.48
N LEU A 393 17.61 -25.88 -44.54
CA LEU A 393 18.66 -26.02 -45.53
C LEU A 393 18.13 -25.68 -46.94
N LYS A 394 18.75 -24.70 -47.60
CA LYS A 394 18.76 -24.66 -49.07
C LYS A 394 20.11 -25.12 -49.59
N ARG A 395 20.04 -26.28 -50.25
CA ARG A 395 21.07 -26.93 -51.02
C ARG A 395 21.53 -26.04 -52.18
N ARG A 396 22.80 -26.25 -52.52
CA ARG A 396 23.51 -25.93 -53.76
C ARG A 396 22.60 -25.80 -55.00
N HIS A 397 22.88 -24.79 -55.82
CA HIS A 397 23.30 -24.99 -57.20
C HIS A 397 24.28 -23.89 -57.61
#